data_AF-X5ELM6-F1
#
_entry.id   AF-X5ELM6-F1
#
_cell.length_a   1.000
_cell.length_b   1.000
_cell.length_c   1.000
_cell.angle_alpha   90.00
_cell.angle_beta   90.00
_cell.angle_gamma   90.00
#
_symmetry.space_group_name_H-M   'P 1'
#
loop_
_entity.id
_entity.type
_entity.pdbx_description
1 polymer ?
#
loop_
_entity_poly.entity_id
_entity_poly.type
_entity_poly.pdbx_seq_one_letter_code
_entity_poly.pdbx_strand_id
1 'polypeptide(L)'
;MPSENPIGKTMKSIDEQSLHNARRLFESGDIDRIEVGTTAGLQQIHRYLFGGLYDFAGQIREDNISKGGFRFANAMYLKEALVKIEQMPERTFEEIIAKYVEMNIAHPFLEGNGRSTRIWLDLVLKKNLKKVVNWQNVSKTLYLQAMERSPVNDLELRFLLKDNLTDDVDNREIIFKGIEQSYYYEGYEKG
;
A
#
# COMPACT_ATOMS: atom_id res chain seq x y z
N MET A 1 11.17 -13.70 -17.14
CA MET A 1 11.78 -12.77 -18.10
C MET A 1 11.49 -11.36 -17.60
N PRO A 2 12.45 -10.42 -17.59
CA PRO A 2 12.12 -9.06 -17.19
C PRO A 2 11.13 -8.52 -18.22
N SER A 3 9.95 -8.11 -17.76
CA SER A 3 8.95 -7.45 -18.60
C SER A 3 9.57 -6.15 -19.12
N GLU A 4 9.67 -6.04 -20.44
CA GLU A 4 10.10 -4.80 -21.07
C GLU A 4 9.08 -3.71 -20.73
N ASN A 5 9.55 -2.68 -20.06
CA ASN A 5 8.77 -1.51 -19.73
C ASN A 5 8.54 -0.69 -21.02
N PRO A 6 7.30 -0.48 -21.49
CA PRO A 6 7.01 0.13 -22.79
C PRO A 6 7.51 1.58 -22.96
N ILE A 7 7.98 2.22 -21.89
CA ILE A 7 8.40 3.64 -21.85
C ILE A 7 9.94 3.80 -21.84
N GLY A 8 10.73 2.71 -21.89
CA GLY A 8 12.20 2.81 -21.91
C GLY A 8 12.83 3.33 -20.60
N LYS A 9 12.03 3.46 -19.53
CA LYS A 9 12.48 3.85 -18.18
C LYS A 9 12.99 2.63 -17.42
N THR A 10 14.14 2.75 -16.76
CA THR A 10 14.65 1.72 -15.85
C THR A 10 13.77 1.61 -14.61
N MET A 11 13.70 0.44 -13.98
CA MET A 11 12.90 0.24 -12.76
C MET A 11 13.28 1.21 -11.64
N LYS A 12 14.59 1.47 -11.46
CA LYS A 12 15.10 2.47 -10.51
C LYS A 12 14.55 3.88 -10.78
N SER A 13 14.40 4.27 -12.06
CA SER A 13 13.83 5.57 -12.42
C SER A 13 12.32 5.67 -12.20
N ILE A 14 11.58 4.55 -12.30
CA ILE A 14 10.14 4.50 -11.96
C ILE A 14 9.96 4.65 -10.45
N ASP A 15 10.75 3.93 -9.66
CA ASP A 15 10.65 3.99 -8.20
C ASP A 15 11.01 5.37 -7.66
N GLU A 16 12.07 5.99 -8.19
CA GLU A 16 12.45 7.36 -7.84
C GLU A 16 11.33 8.37 -8.17
N GLN A 17 10.80 8.33 -9.40
CA GLN A 17 9.76 9.25 -9.81
C GLN A 17 8.44 9.04 -9.07
N SER A 18 8.08 7.79 -8.78
CA SER A 18 6.88 7.50 -8.00
C SER A 18 7.05 7.90 -6.53
N LEU A 19 8.26 7.81 -5.94
CA LEU A 19 8.54 8.35 -4.61
C LEU A 19 8.37 9.87 -4.58
N HIS A 20 8.83 10.59 -5.62
CA HIS A 20 8.53 12.02 -5.76
C HIS A 20 7.03 12.29 -5.89
N ASN A 21 6.30 11.47 -6.63
CA ASN A 21 4.84 11.58 -6.74
C ASN A 21 4.15 11.34 -5.38
N ALA A 22 4.64 10.38 -4.58
CA ALA A 22 4.14 10.13 -3.23
C ALA A 22 4.35 11.35 -2.33
N ARG A 23 5.54 11.97 -2.36
CA ARG A 23 5.79 13.20 -1.59
C ARG A 23 4.85 14.33 -2.02
N ARG A 24 4.68 14.53 -3.33
CA ARG A 24 3.78 15.55 -3.90
C ARG A 24 2.32 15.32 -3.48
N LEU A 25 1.88 14.07 -3.38
CA LEU A 25 0.52 13.73 -2.94
C LEU A 25 0.20 14.33 -1.55
N PHE A 26 1.14 14.25 -0.62
CA PHE A 26 0.99 14.85 0.71
C PHE A 26 1.22 16.37 0.69
N GLU A 27 2.24 16.86 -0.02
CA GLU A 27 2.58 18.30 -0.05
C GLU A 27 1.51 19.17 -0.71
N SER A 28 0.79 18.63 -1.69
CA SER A 28 -0.30 19.32 -2.39
C SER A 28 -1.61 19.33 -1.59
N GLY A 29 -1.74 18.48 -0.56
CA GLY A 29 -3.01 18.22 0.12
C GLY A 29 -4.00 17.37 -0.70
N ASP A 30 -3.60 16.86 -1.88
CA ASP A 30 -4.45 15.97 -2.67
C ASP A 30 -4.77 14.66 -1.92
N ILE A 31 -3.91 14.27 -0.96
CA ILE A 31 -4.12 13.12 -0.08
C ILE A 31 -5.47 13.17 0.67
N ASP A 32 -5.90 14.37 1.10
CA ASP A 32 -7.13 14.55 1.87
C ASP A 32 -8.40 14.53 0.98
N ARG A 33 -8.23 14.44 -0.35
CA ARG A 33 -9.33 14.36 -1.33
C ARG A 33 -9.60 12.93 -1.81
N ILE A 34 -8.75 11.98 -1.42
CA ILE A 34 -8.90 10.57 -1.76
C ILE A 34 -10.02 9.95 -0.94
N GLU A 35 -10.79 9.06 -1.57
CA GLU A 35 -11.80 8.29 -0.86
C GLU A 35 -11.15 7.31 0.13
N VAL A 36 -11.54 7.37 1.40
CA VAL A 36 -10.91 6.56 2.45
C VAL A 36 -11.61 5.21 2.58
N GLY A 37 -10.83 4.12 2.50
CA GLY A 37 -11.31 2.78 2.83
C GLY A 37 -11.95 2.00 1.67
N THR A 38 -11.90 2.55 0.45
CA THR A 38 -12.55 1.97 -0.73
C THR A 38 -11.55 1.50 -1.79
N THR A 39 -12.05 0.69 -2.73
CA THR A 39 -11.30 0.27 -3.91
C THR A 39 -10.94 1.46 -4.78
N ALA A 40 -11.88 2.38 -5.00
CA ALA A 40 -11.66 3.58 -5.79
C ALA A 40 -10.59 4.48 -5.15
N GLY A 41 -10.59 4.63 -3.83
CA GLY A 41 -9.55 5.31 -3.08
C GLY A 41 -8.15 4.73 -3.32
N LEU A 42 -8.05 3.40 -3.28
CA LEU A 42 -6.81 2.71 -3.56
C LEU A 42 -6.36 2.91 -5.03
N GLN A 43 -7.29 2.88 -5.99
CA GLN A 43 -6.99 3.19 -7.40
C GLN A 43 -6.54 4.65 -7.60
N GLN A 44 -7.12 5.60 -6.87
CA GLN A 44 -6.71 7.01 -6.89
C GLN A 44 -5.27 7.16 -6.41
N ILE A 45 -4.91 6.56 -5.27
CA ILE A 45 -3.52 6.53 -4.76
C ILE A 45 -2.60 5.94 -5.81
N HIS A 46 -2.91 4.74 -6.30
CA HIS A 46 -2.08 4.03 -7.26
C HIS A 46 -1.88 4.84 -8.56
N ARG A 47 -2.95 5.48 -9.07
CA ARG A 47 -2.87 6.37 -10.23
C ARG A 47 -2.00 7.59 -9.96
N TYR A 48 -2.09 8.18 -8.77
CA TYR A 48 -1.28 9.34 -8.41
C TYR A 48 0.21 9.00 -8.36
N LEU A 49 0.54 7.84 -7.78
CA LEU A 49 1.93 7.39 -7.66
C LEU A 49 2.54 6.99 -9.01
N PHE A 50 1.78 6.26 -9.83
CA PHE A 50 2.33 5.56 -11.00
C PHE A 50 1.80 6.06 -12.36
N GLY A 51 0.95 7.09 -12.38
CA GLY A 51 0.47 7.71 -13.62
C GLY A 51 1.63 8.24 -14.47
N GLY A 52 1.68 7.82 -15.74
CA GLY A 52 2.79 8.13 -16.65
C GLY A 52 4.09 7.35 -16.36
N LEU A 53 4.03 6.36 -15.46
CA LEU A 53 5.13 5.42 -15.16
C LEU A 53 4.74 3.98 -15.50
N TYR A 54 3.50 3.59 -15.21
CA TYR A 54 2.91 2.33 -15.65
C TYR A 54 1.65 2.59 -16.48
N ASP A 55 1.47 1.86 -17.57
CA ASP A 55 0.27 1.97 -18.43
C ASP A 55 -1.00 1.54 -17.69
N PHE A 56 -0.87 0.63 -16.73
CA PHE A 56 -1.94 0.12 -15.88
C PHE A 56 -2.17 0.94 -14.60
N ALA A 57 -1.66 2.18 -14.51
CA ALA A 57 -1.77 2.97 -13.29
C ALA A 57 -3.23 3.21 -12.84
N GLY A 58 -3.61 2.56 -11.75
CA GLY A 58 -4.94 2.62 -11.15
C GLY A 58 -5.95 1.68 -11.82
N GLN A 59 -5.50 0.74 -12.65
CA GLN A 59 -6.34 -0.27 -13.31
C GLN A 59 -6.24 -1.59 -12.55
N ILE A 60 -7.38 -2.19 -12.25
CA ILE A 60 -7.43 -3.53 -11.64
C ILE A 60 -6.89 -4.54 -12.66
N ARG A 61 -5.99 -5.43 -12.21
CA ARG A 61 -5.37 -6.44 -13.09
C ARG A 61 -6.38 -7.48 -13.56
N GLU A 62 -6.17 -7.98 -14.77
CA GLU A 62 -6.90 -9.13 -15.34
C GLU A 62 -6.04 -10.41 -15.33
N ASP A 63 -4.74 -10.30 -15.05
CA ASP A 63 -3.82 -11.42 -14.97
C ASP A 63 -3.61 -11.91 -13.53
N ASN A 64 -3.32 -13.20 -13.39
CA ASN A 64 -2.90 -13.78 -12.12
C ASN A 64 -1.43 -13.47 -11.84
N ILE A 65 -1.14 -13.12 -10.58
CA ILE A 65 0.22 -12.81 -10.11
C ILE A 65 0.56 -13.62 -8.85
N SER A 66 1.85 -13.84 -8.65
CA SER A 66 2.42 -14.49 -7.47
C SER A 66 3.73 -13.84 -7.08
N LYS A 67 4.10 -13.94 -5.81
CA LYS A 67 5.40 -13.52 -5.28
C LYS A 67 5.93 -14.62 -4.38
N GLY A 68 7.10 -15.17 -4.72
CA GLY A 68 7.61 -16.38 -4.08
C GLY A 68 6.63 -17.55 -4.24
N GLY A 69 6.31 -18.23 -3.15
CA GLY A 69 5.33 -19.32 -3.11
C GLY A 69 3.87 -18.87 -2.94
N PHE A 70 3.60 -17.57 -2.78
CA PHE A 70 2.26 -17.05 -2.51
C PHE A 70 1.58 -16.59 -3.80
N ARG A 71 0.36 -17.10 -4.05
CA ARG A 71 -0.51 -16.65 -5.15
C ARG A 71 -1.57 -15.71 -4.58
N PHE A 72 -1.63 -14.49 -5.13
CA PHE A 72 -2.66 -13.51 -4.77
C PHE A 72 -4.04 -13.93 -5.30
N ALA A 73 -5.11 -13.20 -4.95
CA ALA A 73 -6.47 -13.52 -5.37
C ALA A 73 -6.57 -13.73 -6.89
N ASN A 74 -7.35 -14.73 -7.34
CA ASN A 74 -7.47 -14.98 -8.77
C ASN A 74 -8.17 -13.80 -9.45
N ALA A 75 -7.61 -13.31 -10.56
CA ALA A 75 -8.17 -12.19 -11.32
C ALA A 75 -9.63 -12.43 -11.73
N MET A 76 -10.01 -13.69 -11.99
CA MET A 76 -11.37 -14.08 -12.39
C MET A 76 -12.45 -13.64 -11.39
N TYR A 77 -12.15 -13.56 -10.10
CA TYR A 77 -13.10 -13.15 -9.05
C TYR A 77 -12.59 -11.96 -8.22
N LEU A 78 -11.56 -11.26 -8.71
CA LEU A 78 -10.89 -10.18 -7.98
C LEU A 78 -11.83 -8.99 -7.76
N LYS A 79 -12.64 -8.63 -8.76
CA LYS A 79 -13.56 -7.50 -8.66
C LYS A 79 -14.64 -7.75 -7.61
N GLU A 80 -15.17 -8.97 -7.57
CA GLU A 80 -16.14 -9.41 -6.57
C GLU A 80 -15.53 -9.43 -5.17
N ALA A 81 -14.27 -9.88 -5.04
CA ALA A 81 -13.55 -9.83 -3.77
C ALA A 81 -13.38 -8.38 -3.29
N LEU A 82 -12.95 -7.46 -4.15
CA LEU A 82 -12.76 -6.04 -3.81
C LEU A 82 -14.05 -5.37 -3.30
N VAL A 83 -15.20 -5.67 -3.92
CA VAL A 83 -16.52 -5.20 -3.46
C VAL A 83 -16.81 -5.67 -2.02
N LYS A 84 -16.39 -6.87 -1.63
CA LYS A 84 -16.56 -7.37 -0.26
C LYS A 84 -15.55 -6.75 0.70
N ILE A 85 -14.30 -6.59 0.27
CA ILE A 85 -13.23 -6.04 1.09
C ILE A 85 -13.55 -4.59 1.47
N GLU A 86 -13.98 -3.75 0.54
CA GLU A 86 -14.28 -2.35 0.84
C GLU A 86 -15.46 -2.17 1.81
N GLN A 87 -16.36 -3.15 1.90
CA GLN A 87 -17.49 -3.17 2.84
C GLN A 87 -17.10 -3.65 4.25
N MET A 88 -15.88 -4.16 4.44
CA MET A 88 -15.40 -4.57 5.77
C MET A 88 -15.37 -3.36 6.73
N PRO A 89 -15.67 -3.59 8.02
CA PRO A 89 -15.73 -2.54 9.02
C PRO A 89 -14.35 -1.93 9.30
N GLU A 90 -14.35 -0.73 9.88
CA GLU A 90 -13.14 0.08 10.13
C GLU A 90 -13.18 0.74 11.52
N ARG A 91 -13.95 0.21 12.48
CA ARG A 91 -14.18 0.90 13.76
C ARG A 91 -13.07 0.66 14.76
N THR A 92 -12.45 -0.52 14.72
CA THR A 92 -11.36 -0.90 15.61
C THR A 92 -10.06 -1.08 14.84
N PHE A 93 -8.94 -1.03 15.56
CA PHE A 93 -7.64 -1.33 14.97
C PHE A 93 -7.61 -2.74 14.37
N GLU A 94 -8.17 -3.71 15.09
CA GLU A 94 -8.25 -5.12 14.67
C GLU A 94 -9.06 -5.28 13.37
N GLU A 95 -10.20 -4.59 13.25
CA GLU A 95 -11.00 -4.58 12.00
C GLU A 95 -10.23 -3.95 10.83
N ILE A 96 -9.54 -2.82 11.07
CA ILE A 96 -8.76 -2.13 10.04
C ILE A 96 -7.60 -3.01 9.56
N ILE A 97 -6.89 -3.69 10.45
CA ILE A 97 -5.79 -4.58 10.06
C ILE A 97 -6.33 -5.81 9.32
N ALA A 98 -7.44 -6.40 9.76
CA ALA A 98 -8.07 -7.49 9.00
C ALA A 98 -8.45 -7.05 7.58
N LYS A 99 -9.05 -5.87 7.43
CA LYS A 99 -9.38 -5.28 6.12
C LYS A 99 -8.14 -5.04 5.26
N TYR A 100 -7.05 -4.55 5.86
CA TYR A 100 -5.78 -4.35 5.19
C TYR A 100 -5.14 -5.66 4.72
N VAL A 101 -5.19 -6.72 5.54
CA VAL A 101 -4.71 -8.06 5.17
C VAL A 101 -5.46 -8.58 3.95
N GLU A 102 -6.79 -8.49 3.94
CA GLU A 102 -7.60 -8.90 2.78
C GLU A 102 -7.27 -8.09 1.53
N MET A 103 -7.10 -6.78 1.65
CA MET A 103 -6.68 -5.93 0.53
C MET A 103 -5.28 -6.30 0.00
N ASN A 104 -4.36 -6.68 0.88
CA ASN A 104 -3.03 -7.17 0.48
C ASN A 104 -3.11 -8.52 -0.23
N ILE A 105 -3.99 -9.43 0.20
CA ILE A 105 -4.25 -10.72 -0.46
C ILE A 105 -4.88 -10.50 -1.85
N ALA A 106 -5.79 -9.53 -1.97
CA ALA A 106 -6.40 -9.16 -3.25
C ALA A 106 -5.33 -8.68 -4.25
N HIS A 107 -4.40 -7.83 -3.79
CA HIS A 107 -3.26 -7.35 -4.56
C HIS A 107 -3.67 -6.87 -5.97
N PRO A 108 -4.53 -5.82 -6.05
CA PRO A 108 -5.36 -5.60 -7.22
C PRO A 108 -4.64 -5.06 -8.46
N PHE A 109 -3.37 -4.67 -8.35
CA PHE A 109 -2.57 -4.13 -9.45
C PHE A 109 -1.48 -5.11 -9.88
N LEU A 110 -0.93 -4.95 -11.08
CA LEU A 110 0.21 -5.76 -11.54
C LEU A 110 1.48 -5.46 -10.74
N GLU A 111 1.71 -4.20 -10.38
CA GLU A 111 2.82 -3.72 -9.57
C GLU A 111 2.36 -2.60 -8.64
N GLY A 112 3.18 -2.22 -7.65
CA GLY A 112 2.93 -1.02 -6.83
C GLY A 112 1.97 -1.20 -5.64
N ASN A 113 1.36 -2.38 -5.50
CA ASN A 113 0.38 -2.70 -4.45
C ASN A 113 0.85 -2.35 -3.03
N GLY A 114 2.03 -2.82 -2.61
CA GLY A 114 2.50 -2.61 -1.24
C GLY A 114 2.55 -1.12 -0.87
N ARG A 115 3.08 -0.29 -1.76
CA ARG A 115 3.24 1.16 -1.56
C ARG A 115 1.91 1.88 -1.54
N SER A 116 1.01 1.59 -2.49
CA SER A 116 -0.32 2.21 -2.51
C SER A 116 -1.19 1.79 -1.33
N THR A 117 -1.15 0.51 -0.95
CA THR A 117 -2.03 -0.03 0.10
C THR A 117 -1.57 0.37 1.50
N ARG A 118 -0.27 0.64 1.73
CA ARG A 118 0.21 1.24 2.99
C ARG A 118 -0.29 2.69 3.19
N ILE A 119 -0.27 3.51 2.14
CA ILE A 119 -0.87 4.87 2.19
C ILE A 119 -2.38 4.76 2.45
N TRP A 120 -3.05 3.84 1.76
CA TRP A 120 -4.47 3.58 1.96
C TRP A 120 -4.79 3.16 3.41
N LEU A 121 -3.95 2.31 4.02
CA LEU A 121 -4.08 1.91 5.42
C LEU A 121 -3.98 3.12 6.36
N ASP A 122 -2.98 3.99 6.18
CA ASP A 122 -2.80 5.17 7.02
C ASP A 122 -3.99 6.14 6.91
N LEU A 123 -4.62 6.27 5.75
CA LEU A 123 -5.86 7.05 5.62
C LEU A 123 -7.01 6.47 6.44
N VAL A 124 -7.18 5.15 6.41
CA VAL A 124 -8.22 4.44 7.19
C VAL A 124 -7.96 4.60 8.69
N LEU A 125 -6.70 4.42 9.13
CA LEU A 125 -6.30 4.64 10.52
C LEU A 125 -6.50 6.10 10.94
N LYS A 126 -6.09 7.07 10.12
CA LYS A 126 -6.20 8.51 10.43
C LYS A 126 -7.65 8.92 10.56
N LYS A 127 -8.52 8.47 9.65
CA LYS A 127 -9.96 8.75 9.68
C LYS A 127 -10.63 8.22 10.95
N ASN A 128 -10.41 6.94 11.25
CA ASN A 128 -11.19 6.22 12.26
C ASN A 128 -10.57 6.30 13.66
N LEU A 129 -9.24 6.34 13.77
CA LEU A 129 -8.50 6.26 15.03
C LEU A 129 -7.62 7.48 15.33
N LYS A 130 -7.55 8.47 14.43
CA LYS A 130 -6.66 9.64 14.54
C LYS A 130 -5.19 9.26 14.73
N LYS A 131 -4.78 8.16 14.11
CA LYS A 131 -3.41 7.63 14.15
C LYS A 131 -2.94 7.19 12.78
N VAL A 132 -1.63 7.13 12.59
CA VAL A 132 -0.97 6.51 11.42
C VAL A 132 0.13 5.59 11.90
N VAL A 133 0.64 4.71 11.04
CA VAL A 133 1.82 3.91 11.34
C VAL A 133 3.07 4.77 11.14
N ASN A 134 3.93 4.83 12.15
CA ASN A 134 5.27 5.40 12.01
C ASN A 134 6.21 4.39 11.34
N TRP A 135 6.06 4.24 10.01
CA TRP A 135 6.75 3.20 9.24
C TRP A 135 8.27 3.23 9.40
N GLN A 136 8.89 4.40 9.63
CA GLN A 136 10.34 4.51 9.79
C GLN A 136 10.91 3.62 10.92
N ASN A 137 10.08 3.29 11.91
CA ASN A 137 10.43 2.43 13.05
C ASN A 137 10.07 0.95 12.80
N VAL A 138 9.35 0.65 11.72
CA VAL A 138 8.96 -0.71 11.36
C VAL A 138 10.06 -1.32 10.48
N SER A 139 10.75 -2.33 11.01
CA SER A 139 11.80 -3.06 10.27
C SER A 139 11.25 -3.76 9.03
N LYS A 140 11.96 -3.66 7.90
CA LYS A 140 11.65 -4.36 6.65
C LYS A 140 11.49 -5.86 6.87
N THR A 141 12.43 -6.49 7.58
CA THR A 141 12.41 -7.93 7.82
C THR A 141 11.18 -8.35 8.62
N LEU A 142 10.89 -7.66 9.72
CA LEU A 142 9.74 -7.96 10.58
C LEU A 142 8.43 -7.74 9.83
N TYR A 143 8.31 -6.65 9.07
CA TYR A 143 7.12 -6.35 8.29
C TYR A 143 6.87 -7.41 7.21
N LEU A 144 7.87 -7.76 6.41
CA LEU A 144 7.70 -8.75 5.34
C LEU A 144 7.35 -10.15 5.91
N GLN A 145 7.97 -10.56 7.02
CA GLN A 145 7.63 -11.81 7.70
C GLN A 145 6.20 -11.80 8.26
N ALA A 146 5.78 -10.69 8.87
CA ALA A 146 4.42 -10.55 9.39
C ALA A 146 3.37 -10.56 8.27
N MET A 147 3.65 -9.89 7.14
CA MET A 147 2.78 -9.89 5.97
C MET A 147 2.64 -11.28 5.34
N GLU A 148 3.73 -12.06 5.27
CA GLU A 148 3.70 -13.44 4.76
C GLU A 148 2.81 -14.36 5.62
N ARG A 149 2.80 -14.16 6.93
CA ARG A 149 1.97 -14.94 7.87
C ARG A 149 0.52 -14.46 7.96
N SER A 150 0.27 -13.19 7.62
CA SER A 150 -1.02 -12.53 7.82
C SER A 150 -2.25 -13.23 7.22
N PRO A 151 -2.18 -13.95 6.07
CA PRO A 151 -3.34 -14.68 5.56
C PRO A 151 -3.80 -15.85 6.43
N VAL A 152 -2.90 -16.37 7.28
CA VAL A 152 -3.19 -17.47 8.21
C VAL A 152 -3.42 -16.94 9.63
N ASN A 153 -2.58 -15.99 10.06
CA ASN A 153 -2.68 -15.35 11.36
C ASN A 153 -2.07 -13.95 11.32
N ASP A 154 -2.91 -12.94 11.54
CA ASP A 154 -2.53 -11.52 11.50
C ASP A 154 -1.95 -10.98 12.81
N LEU A 155 -1.81 -11.80 13.86
CA LEU A 155 -1.42 -11.37 15.20
C LEU A 155 -0.07 -10.64 15.23
N GLU A 156 0.93 -11.20 14.53
CA GLU A 156 2.27 -10.60 14.43
C GLU A 156 2.22 -9.23 13.76
N LEU A 157 1.44 -9.12 12.68
CA LEU A 157 1.25 -7.85 11.99
C LEU A 157 0.53 -6.84 12.88
N ARG A 158 -0.52 -7.26 13.58
CA ARG A 158 -1.27 -6.39 14.49
C ARG A 158 -0.38 -5.82 15.59
N PHE A 159 0.40 -6.65 16.29
CA PHE A 159 1.30 -6.14 17.33
C PHE A 159 2.38 -5.23 16.74
N LEU A 160 3.03 -5.65 15.65
CA LEU A 160 4.06 -4.84 15.00
C LEU A 160 3.56 -3.45 14.62
N LEU A 161 2.38 -3.35 14.01
CA LEU A 161 1.82 -2.06 13.61
C LEU A 161 1.28 -1.27 14.79
N LYS A 162 0.63 -1.92 15.77
CA LYS A 162 0.06 -1.27 16.97
C LYS A 162 1.14 -0.59 17.81
N ASP A 163 2.28 -1.26 17.99
CA ASP A 163 3.41 -0.74 18.75
C ASP A 163 4.11 0.44 18.05
N ASN A 164 3.84 0.63 16.75
CA ASN A 164 4.41 1.71 15.94
C ASN A 164 3.36 2.74 15.50
N LEU A 165 2.19 2.79 16.12
CA LEU A 165 1.21 3.86 15.87
C LEU A 165 1.67 5.19 16.49
N THR A 166 1.36 6.28 15.81
CA THR A 166 1.54 7.65 16.30
C THR A 166 0.27 8.47 16.06
N ASP A 167 -0.04 9.39 16.97
CA ASP A 167 -1.11 10.38 16.86
C ASP A 167 -0.64 11.69 16.19
N ASP A 168 0.66 11.83 15.91
CA ASP A 168 1.24 12.97 15.19
C ASP A 168 1.07 12.82 13.67
N VAL A 169 -0.20 12.73 13.24
CA VAL A 169 -0.62 12.30 11.90
C VAL A 169 -0.32 13.30 10.78
N ASP A 170 0.05 14.53 11.11
CA ASP A 170 0.37 15.61 10.16
C ASP A 170 1.88 15.96 10.17
N ASN A 171 2.69 15.20 10.92
CA ASN A 171 4.12 15.41 10.99
C ASN A 171 4.82 15.06 9.68
N ARG A 172 5.42 16.08 9.05
CA ARG A 172 6.11 15.95 7.76
C ARG A 172 7.26 14.95 7.79
N GLU A 173 8.01 14.89 8.89
CA GLU A 173 9.14 13.97 9.00
C GLU A 173 8.66 12.53 9.08
N ILE A 174 7.66 12.23 9.91
CA ILE A 174 7.03 10.90 10.02
C ILE A 174 6.49 10.46 8.66
N ILE A 175 5.77 11.35 7.96
CA ILE A 175 5.21 11.08 6.64
C ILE A 175 6.31 10.76 5.62
N PHE A 176 7.32 11.64 5.47
CA PHE A 176 8.33 11.44 4.42
C PHE A 176 9.29 10.31 4.72
N LYS A 177 9.71 10.13 5.98
CA LYS A 177 10.51 8.97 6.38
C LYS A 177 9.71 7.67 6.25
N GLY A 178 8.40 7.73 6.51
CA GLY A 178 7.52 6.60 6.26
C GLY A 178 7.38 6.24 4.78
N ILE A 179 7.28 7.23 3.89
CA ILE A 179 7.31 7.01 2.43
C ILE A 179 8.65 6.40 2.01
N GLU A 180 9.79 6.95 2.46
CA GLU A 180 11.12 6.39 2.17
C GLU A 180 11.22 4.92 2.60
N GLN A 181 10.80 4.61 3.83
CA GLN A 181 10.79 3.24 4.35
C GLN A 181 9.85 2.32 3.55
N SER A 182 8.66 2.80 3.20
CA SER A 182 7.67 2.07 2.40
C SER A 182 8.23 1.69 1.02
N TYR A 183 9.08 2.52 0.43
CA TYR A 183 9.77 2.22 -0.83
C TYR A 183 10.96 1.27 -0.63
N TYR A 184 11.70 1.41 0.47
CA TYR A 184 12.77 0.49 0.86
C TYR A 184 12.26 -0.95 1.04
N TYR A 185 11.04 -1.14 1.56
CA TYR A 185 10.43 -2.48 1.64
C TYR A 185 10.36 -3.19 0.29
N GLU A 186 10.14 -2.44 -0.78
CA GLU A 186 10.06 -2.97 -2.16
C GLU A 186 11.42 -2.99 -2.88
N GLY A 187 12.51 -2.61 -2.19
CA GLY A 187 13.89 -2.70 -2.71
C GLY A 187 14.43 -1.41 -3.32
N TYR A 188 13.71 -0.29 -3.22
CA TYR A 188 14.25 1.01 -3.64
C TYR A 188 15.00 1.69 -2.49
N GLU A 189 16.29 1.92 -2.69
CA GLU A 189 17.12 2.76 -1.84
C GLU A 189 17.69 3.91 -2.68
N LYS A 190 17.62 5.12 -2.13
CA LYS A 190 18.30 6.26 -2.73
C LYS A 190 19.80 6.02 -2.55
N GLY A 191 20.52 5.96 -3.68
CA GLY A 191 21.98 5.83 -3.68
C GLY A 191 22.68 7.09 -3.19
#